data_AF-A0A433WYV5-F1
#
_entry.id   AF-A0A433WYV5-F1
#
_cell.length_a   1.000
_cell.length_b   1.000
_cell.length_c   1.000
_cell.angle_alpha   90.00
_cell.angle_beta   90.00
_cell.angle_gamma   90.00
#
_symmetry.space_group_name_H-M   'P 1'
#
loop_
_entity.id
_entity.type
_entity.pdbx_description
1 polymer ?
#
loop_
_entity_poly.entity_id
_entity_poly.type
_entity_poly.pdbx_seq_one_letter_code
_entity_poly.pdbx_strand_id
1 'polypeptide(L)'
;MIGVLGWIDVVLPAWFYDLTALVLIAVLVSGWRAGLDARSLLNSSFITLILAGSIFLIFLLEYITFTPVGADYVFGVQGRYFIPLLPFMVFLMPMREAPRIAWSARALALCWMLLSVDVTLYRVTARYYIP
;
A
#
# COMPACT_ATOMS: atom_id res chain seq x y z
N MET A 1 5.40 -8.89 -5.70
CA MET A 1 6.09 -7.78 -6.42
C MET A 1 5.31 -6.48 -6.26
N ILE A 2 5.95 -5.38 -5.85
CA ILE A 2 5.35 -4.05 -5.72
C ILE A 2 6.01 -3.16 -6.76
N GLY A 3 5.27 -2.31 -7.49
CA GLY A 3 5.84 -1.34 -8.43
C GLY A 3 6.43 -1.91 -9.73
N VAL A 4 5.99 -3.11 -10.14
CA VAL A 4 6.33 -3.66 -11.45
C VAL A 4 5.16 -3.42 -12.40
N LEU A 5 5.39 -2.59 -13.41
CA LEU A 5 4.38 -2.08 -14.34
C LEU A 5 4.49 -2.80 -15.70
N GLY A 6 3.53 -2.56 -16.59
CA GLY A 6 3.50 -3.20 -17.91
C GLY A 6 3.19 -4.70 -17.80
N TRP A 7 4.05 -5.53 -18.40
CA TRP A 7 3.94 -6.99 -18.35
C TRP A 7 4.91 -7.60 -17.31
N ILE A 8 5.02 -6.95 -16.14
CA ILE A 8 5.94 -7.34 -15.05
C ILE A 8 7.43 -7.12 -15.43
N ASP A 9 7.70 -6.21 -16.37
CA ASP A 9 9.04 -5.92 -16.88
C ASP A 9 9.53 -4.51 -16.52
N VAL A 10 8.63 -3.60 -16.18
CA VAL A 10 8.99 -2.23 -15.81
C VAL A 10 9.14 -2.13 -14.30
N VAL A 11 10.35 -2.38 -13.80
CA VAL A 11 10.69 -2.24 -12.38
C VAL A 11 11.00 -0.76 -12.08
N LEU A 12 10.26 -0.17 -11.14
CA LEU A 12 10.58 1.17 -10.63
C LEU A 12 11.94 1.16 -9.89
N PRO A 13 12.70 2.26 -9.92
CA PRO A 13 14.01 2.31 -9.28
C PRO A 13 13.94 2.19 -7.75
N ALA A 14 14.97 1.64 -7.11
CA ALA A 14 15.00 1.34 -5.67
C ALA A 14 14.62 2.55 -4.78
N TRP A 15 15.18 3.73 -5.09
CA TRP A 15 14.90 4.98 -4.36
C TRP A 15 13.41 5.34 -4.32
N PHE A 16 12.64 4.93 -5.32
CA PHE A 16 11.22 5.23 -5.39
C PHE A 16 10.44 4.45 -4.31
N TYR A 17 10.84 3.21 -4.03
CA TYR A 17 10.24 2.42 -2.95
C TYR A 17 10.58 2.99 -1.59
N ASP A 18 11.86 3.37 -1.39
CA ASP A 18 12.33 3.93 -0.12
C ASP A 18 11.60 5.24 0.21
N LEU A 19 11.47 6.13 -0.77
CA LEU A 19 10.75 7.39 -0.59
C LEU A 19 9.25 7.18 -0.41
N THR A 20 8.64 6.24 -1.13
CA THR A 20 7.21 5.90 -0.93
C THR A 20 6.97 5.38 0.49
N ALA A 21 7.84 4.50 0.99
CA ALA A 21 7.78 4.00 2.35
C ALA A 21 7.94 5.13 3.37
N LEU A 22 8.89 6.05 3.15
CA LEU A 22 9.12 7.19 4.02
C LEU A 22 7.92 8.15 4.07
N VAL A 23 7.32 8.47 2.92
CA VAL A 23 6.12 9.34 2.85
C VAL A 23 4.95 8.67 3.55
N LEU A 24 4.74 7.37 3.35
CA LEU A 24 3.71 6.62 4.06
C LEU A 24 3.93 6.69 5.58
N ILE A 25 5.13 6.37 6.06
CA ILE A 25 5.46 6.46 7.50
C ILE A 25 5.22 7.87 8.03
N ALA A 26 5.65 8.90 7.32
CA ALA A 26 5.43 10.30 7.72
C ALA A 26 3.94 10.63 7.86
N VAL A 27 3.10 10.16 6.93
CA VAL A 27 1.64 10.31 7.01
C VAL A 27 1.06 9.57 8.21
N LEU A 28 1.44 8.29 8.40
CA LEU A 28 0.95 7.48 9.51
C LEU A 28 1.33 8.11 10.87
N VAL A 29 2.58 8.53 11.04
CA VAL A 29 3.08 9.17 12.27
C VAL A 29 2.42 10.53 12.49
N SER A 30 2.19 11.32 11.44
CA SER A 30 1.52 12.63 11.56
C SER A 30 0.08 12.53 12.07
N GLY A 31 -0.59 11.39 11.81
CA GLY A 31 -1.94 11.09 12.26
C GLY A 31 -2.00 10.32 13.58
N TRP A 32 -0.87 9.81 14.08
CA TRP A 32 -0.82 8.99 15.29
C TRP A 32 -1.05 9.87 16.53
N ARG A 33 -2.21 9.70 17.19
CA ARG A 33 -2.51 10.33 18.48
C ARG A 33 -2.85 9.25 19.50
N ALA A 34 -2.18 9.31 20.66
CA ALA A 34 -2.41 8.39 21.76
C ALA A 34 -3.77 8.65 22.42
N GLY A 35 -4.57 7.59 22.54
CA GLY A 35 -5.90 7.61 23.16
C GLY A 35 -6.70 6.39 22.71
N LEU A 36 -6.43 5.24 23.31
CA LEU A 36 -7.16 4.00 23.02
C LEU A 36 -8.41 3.96 23.90
N ASP A 37 -9.56 4.12 23.28
CA ASP A 37 -10.85 3.84 23.92
C ASP A 37 -11.18 2.34 23.75
N ALA A 38 -11.86 1.71 24.72
CA ALA A 38 -12.18 0.29 24.68
C ALA A 38 -13.02 -0.09 23.44
N ARG A 39 -13.87 0.82 22.98
CA ARG A 39 -14.66 0.68 21.75
C ARG A 39 -13.80 0.80 20.48
N SER A 40 -12.73 1.59 20.53
CA SER A 40 -11.74 1.71 19.45
C SER A 40 -10.91 0.43 19.32
N LEU A 41 -10.59 -0.23 20.44
CA LEU A 41 -9.90 -1.52 20.44
C LEU A 41 -10.74 -2.64 19.81
N LEU A 42 -12.01 -2.75 20.17
CA LEU A 42 -12.91 -3.78 19.62
C LEU A 42 -13.09 -3.61 18.10
N ASN A 43 -13.29 -2.38 17.63
CA ASN A 43 -13.38 -2.09 16.20
C ASN A 43 -12.06 -2.40 15.48
N SER A 44 -10.92 -2.03 16.09
CA SER A 44 -9.60 -2.30 15.53
C SER A 44 -9.33 -3.80 15.37
N SER A 45 -9.74 -4.62 16.34
CA SER A 45 -9.62 -6.08 16.25
C SER A 45 -10.44 -6.67 15.10
N PHE A 46 -11.68 -6.21 14.93
CA PHE A 46 -12.55 -6.68 13.83
C PHE A 46 -12.00 -6.29 12.45
N ILE A 47 -11.53 -5.05 12.31
CA ILE A 47 -10.92 -4.57 11.06
C ILE A 47 -9.62 -5.33 10.77
N THR A 48 -8.81 -5.58 11.79
CA THR A 48 -7.58 -6.38 11.67
C THR A 48 -7.90 -7.80 11.18
N LEU A 49 -8.96 -8.42 11.70
CA LEU A 49 -9.41 -9.73 11.25
C LEU A 49 -9.86 -9.71 9.78
N ILE A 50 -10.61 -8.69 9.36
CA ILE A 50 -11.04 -8.52 7.95
C ILE A 50 -9.83 -8.35 7.03
N LEU A 51 -8.86 -7.52 7.42
CA LEU A 51 -7.65 -7.29 6.64
C LEU A 51 -6.80 -8.56 6.53
N ALA A 52 -6.57 -9.26 7.65
CA ALA A 52 -5.85 -10.52 7.67
C ALA A 52 -6.57 -11.60 6.83
N GLY A 53 -7.89 -11.70 6.95
CA GLY A 53 -8.72 -12.60 6.15
C GLY A 53 -8.65 -12.27 4.66
N SER A 54 -8.69 -10.99 4.30
CA SER A 54 -8.57 -10.54 2.90
C SER A 54 -7.20 -10.87 2.31
N ILE A 55 -6.13 -10.62 3.07
CA ILE A 55 -4.77 -11.01 2.69
C ILE A 55 -4.70 -12.52 2.47
N PHE A 56 -5.19 -13.31 3.44
CA PHE A 56 -5.22 -14.77 3.33
C PHE A 56 -5.98 -15.24 2.07
N LEU A 57 -7.15 -14.66 1.78
CA LEU A 57 -7.94 -15.00 0.61
C LEU A 57 -7.23 -14.65 -0.71
N ILE A 58 -6.49 -13.54 -0.77
CA ILE A 58 -5.66 -13.20 -1.94
C ILE A 58 -4.59 -14.27 -2.16
N PHE A 59 -3.88 -14.67 -1.11
CA PHE A 59 -2.87 -15.72 -1.21
C PHE A 59 -3.49 -17.08 -1.59
N LEU A 60 -4.65 -17.41 -1.03
CA LEU A 60 -5.37 -18.64 -1.35
C LEU A 60 -5.81 -18.65 -2.82
N LEU A 61 -6.33 -17.53 -3.32
CA LEU A 61 -6.74 -17.39 -4.72
C LEU A 61 -5.56 -17.60 -5.67
N GLU A 62 -4.43 -16.92 -5.43
CA GLU A 62 -3.22 -17.06 -6.24
C GLU A 62 -2.61 -18.46 -6.13
N TYR A 63 -2.74 -19.11 -4.96
CA TYR A 63 -2.33 -20.50 -4.80
C TYR A 63 -3.17 -21.45 -5.67
N ILE A 64 -4.50 -21.32 -5.63
CA ILE A 64 -5.41 -22.22 -6.35
C ILE A 64 -5.39 -21.99 -7.86
N THR A 65 -5.24 -20.73 -8.29
CA THR A 65 -5.41 -20.36 -9.71
C THR A 65 -4.11 -20.33 -10.49
N PHE A 66 -2.99 -20.02 -9.86
CA PHE A 66 -1.73 -19.72 -10.55
C PHE A 66 -0.54 -20.52 -10.04
N THR A 67 -0.59 -21.05 -8.81
CA THR A 67 0.53 -21.78 -8.20
C THR A 67 0.37 -23.29 -8.39
N PRO A 68 1.41 -24.01 -8.85
CA PRO A 68 1.39 -25.48 -8.87
C PRO A 68 1.21 -26.08 -7.46
N VAL A 69 0.45 -27.17 -7.37
CA VAL A 69 0.24 -27.87 -6.09
C VAL A 69 1.57 -28.39 -5.55
N GLY A 70 1.86 -28.08 -4.29
CA GLY A 70 3.10 -28.51 -3.62
C GLY A 70 4.29 -27.58 -3.83
N ALA A 71 4.09 -26.39 -4.40
CA ALA A 71 5.13 -25.37 -4.45
C ALA A 71 5.46 -24.82 -3.05
N ASP A 72 6.74 -24.56 -2.78
CA ASP A 72 7.22 -23.99 -1.51
C ASP A 72 6.81 -22.51 -1.31
N TYR A 73 6.29 -21.86 -2.34
CA TYR A 73 5.88 -20.46 -2.33
C TYR A 73 4.72 -20.19 -3.30
N VAL A 74 3.92 -19.15 -2.99
CA VAL A 74 2.78 -18.71 -3.80
C VAL A 74 3.24 -17.76 -4.88
N PHE A 75 3.02 -18.11 -6.15
CA PHE A 75 3.32 -17.26 -7.31
C PHE A 75 2.23 -16.20 -7.52
N GLY A 76 2.50 -15.22 -8.37
CA GLY A 76 1.45 -14.31 -8.87
C GLY A 76 1.01 -13.19 -7.90
N VAL A 77 1.39 -13.23 -6.62
CA VAL A 77 1.02 -12.18 -5.65
C VAL A 77 1.65 -10.82 -5.99
N GLN A 78 0.78 -9.85 -6.29
CA GLN A 78 1.17 -8.49 -6.67
C GLN A 78 0.67 -7.45 -5.68
N GLY A 79 1.46 -6.37 -5.50
CA GLY A 79 1.14 -5.25 -4.61
C GLY A 79 -0.22 -4.59 -4.92
N ARG A 80 -0.65 -4.62 -6.18
CA ARG A 80 -1.93 -4.05 -6.63
C ARG A 80 -3.16 -4.68 -5.96
N TYR A 81 -3.08 -5.95 -5.57
CA TYR A 81 -4.20 -6.65 -4.93
C TYR A 81 -4.49 -6.11 -3.53
N PHE A 82 -3.51 -5.44 -2.91
CA PHE A 82 -3.63 -4.85 -1.59
C PHE A 82 -4.08 -3.38 -1.64
N ILE A 83 -4.10 -2.73 -2.81
CA ILE A 83 -4.54 -1.33 -2.96
C ILE A 83 -5.99 -1.13 -2.47
N PRO A 84 -6.97 -1.99 -2.81
CA PRO A 84 -8.33 -1.87 -2.29
C PRO A 84 -8.44 -2.00 -0.77
N LEU A 85 -7.43 -2.61 -0.11
CA LEU A 85 -7.40 -2.80 1.34
C LEU A 85 -6.86 -1.56 2.09
N LEU A 86 -6.06 -0.71 1.41
CA LEU A 86 -5.41 0.45 2.03
C LEU A 86 -6.39 1.44 2.69
N PRO A 87 -7.55 1.79 2.09
CA PRO A 87 -8.50 2.71 2.74
C PRO A 87 -8.98 2.19 4.10
N PHE A 88 -9.09 0.88 4.28
CA PHE A 88 -9.56 0.30 5.53
C PHE A 88 -8.56 0.43 6.67
N MET A 89 -7.28 0.66 6.37
CA MET A 89 -6.26 0.93 7.39
C MET A 89 -6.53 2.24 8.16
N VAL A 90 -7.28 3.17 7.57
CA VAL A 90 -7.67 4.42 8.27
C VAL A 90 -8.52 4.15 9.51
N PHE A 91 -9.31 3.08 9.51
CA PHE A 91 -10.19 2.73 10.63
C PHE A 91 -9.42 2.10 11.81
N LEU A 92 -8.16 1.72 11.61
CA LEU A 92 -7.26 1.32 12.69
C LEU A 92 -6.67 2.54 13.42
N MET A 93 -6.84 3.75 12.87
CA MET A 93 -6.33 4.97 13.49
C MET A 93 -7.40 5.63 14.34
N PRO A 94 -7.09 6.03 15.59
CA PRO A 94 -7.97 6.87 16.38
C PRO A 94 -8.10 8.24 15.70
N MET A 95 -9.19 8.46 14.96
CA MET A 95 -9.51 9.75 14.34
C MET A 95 -9.83 10.78 15.42
N ARG A 96 -8.87 11.67 15.69
CA ARG A 96 -9.06 12.93 16.42
C ARG A 96 -8.65 14.09 15.51
N GLU A 97 -9.02 15.32 15.85
CA GLU A 97 -8.67 16.51 15.05
C GLU A 97 -7.21 16.49 14.62
N ALA A 98 -6.99 16.70 13.32
CA ALA A 98 -5.69 16.56 12.71
C ALA A 98 -4.77 17.70 13.18
N PRO A 99 -3.60 17.41 13.79
CA PRO A 99 -2.63 18.45 14.12
C PRO A 99 -2.18 19.17 12.85
N ARG A 100 -1.69 20.42 12.96
CA ARG A 100 -1.15 21.17 11.81
C ARG A 100 -0.11 20.37 10.99
N ILE A 101 0.69 19.53 11.65
CA ILE A 101 1.69 18.66 11.00
C ILE A 101 1.08 17.59 10.09
N ALA A 102 -0.17 17.19 10.33
CA ALA A 102 -0.91 16.26 9.47
C ALA A 102 -1.35 16.92 8.16
N TRP A 103 -1.56 18.24 8.13
CA TRP A 103 -1.86 18.96 6.88
C TRP A 103 -0.64 19.01 5.97
N SER A 104 0.55 19.28 6.51
CA SER A 104 1.80 19.22 5.75
C SER A 104 2.10 17.79 5.27
N ALA A 105 1.84 16.77 6.09
CA ALA A 105 2.03 15.38 5.68
C ALA A 105 1.04 14.95 4.58
N ARG A 106 -0.22 15.41 4.64
CA ARG A 106 -1.21 15.21 3.57
C ARG A 106 -0.80 15.92 2.28
N ALA A 107 -0.32 17.16 2.37
CA ALA A 107 0.19 17.88 1.21
C ALA A 107 1.41 17.16 0.59
N LEU A 108 2.35 16.70 1.41
CA LEU A 108 3.48 15.88 0.97
C LEU A 108 3.02 14.59 0.27
N ALA A 109 2.02 13.90 0.81
CA ALA A 109 1.46 12.70 0.20
C ALA A 109 0.81 12.99 -1.16
N LEU A 110 0.10 14.10 -1.29
CA LEU A 110 -0.48 14.53 -2.57
C LEU A 110 0.61 14.88 -3.59
N CYS A 111 1.65 15.62 -3.18
CA CYS A 111 2.80 15.91 -4.04
C CYS A 111 3.52 14.63 -4.47
N TRP A 112 3.71 13.68 -3.54
CA TRP A 112 4.30 12.37 -3.84
C TRP A 112 3.43 11.56 -4.78
N MET A 113 2.10 11.61 -4.64
CA MET A 113 1.16 10.95 -5.55
C MET A 113 1.29 11.50 -6.97
N LEU A 114 1.34 12.82 -7.15
CA LEU A 114 1.55 13.42 -8.47
C LEU A 114 2.90 13.02 -9.07
N LEU A 115 3.98 13.15 -8.30
CA LEU A 115 5.31 12.73 -8.73
C LEU A 115 5.38 11.23 -9.07
N SER A 116 4.65 10.40 -8.32
CA SER A 116 4.60 8.96 -8.58
C SER A 116 3.97 8.64 -9.92
N VAL A 117 2.91 9.38 -10.30
CA VAL A 117 2.26 9.23 -11.59
C VAL A 117 3.22 9.62 -12.71
N ASP A 118 3.94 10.74 -12.56
CA ASP A 118 4.92 11.19 -13.56
C ASP A 118 6.07 10.19 -13.74
N VAL A 119 6.67 9.71 -12.65
CA VAL A 119 7.77 8.72 -12.69
C VAL A 119 7.31 7.40 -13.30
N THR A 120 6.10 6.96 -12.96
CA THR A 120 5.47 5.74 -13.51
C THR A 120 5.25 5.90 -15.01
N LEU A 121 4.65 7.01 -15.44
CA LEU A 121 4.41 7.30 -16.85
C LEU A 121 5.72 7.37 -17.63
N TYR A 122 6.72 8.09 -17.14
CA TYR A 122 8.03 8.17 -17.77
C TYR A 122 8.70 6.80 -17.92
N ARG A 123 8.66 5.96 -16.89
CA ARG A 123 9.27 4.62 -16.95
C ARG A 123 8.58 3.69 -17.93
N VAL A 124 7.25 3.76 -18.02
CA VAL A 124 6.48 2.98 -19.00
C VAL A 124 6.73 3.49 -20.41
N THR A 125 6.68 4.80 -20.64
CA THR A 125 6.91 5.36 -21.98
C THR A 125 8.34 5.15 -22.46
N ALA A 126 9.33 5.37 -21.59
CA ALA A 126 10.73 5.12 -21.90
C ALA A 126 11.03 3.65 -22.21
N ARG A 127 10.28 2.70 -21.61
CA ARG A 127 10.49 1.27 -21.88
C ARG A 127 9.84 0.81 -23.19
N TYR A 128 8.64 1.29 -23.50
CA TYR A 128 7.86 0.77 -24.65
C TYR A 128 7.96 1.61 -25.91
N TYR A 129 8.28 2.91 -25.81
CA TYR A 129 8.18 3.84 -26.93
C TYR A 129 9.50 4.56 -27.27
N ILE A 130 10.52 4.46 -26.40
CA ILE A 130 11.83 5.04 -26.67
C ILE A 130 12.81 3.87 -26.90
N PRO A 131 13.43 3.78 -28.09
CA PRO A 131 14.37 2.70 -28.43
C PRO A 131 15.71 2.80 -27.71
#